data_AF-X6NXM4-F1
#
_entry.id   AF-X6NXM4-F1
#
_cell.length_a   1.000
_cell.length_b   1.000
_cell.length_c   1.000
_cell.angle_alpha   90.00
_cell.angle_beta   90.00
_cell.angle_gamma   90.00
#
_symmetry.space_group_name_H-M   'P 1'
#
loop_
_entity.id
_entity.type
_entity.pdbx_description
1 polymer ?
#
loop_
_entity_poly.entity_id
_entity_poly.type
_entity_poly.pdbx_seq_one_letter_code
_entity_poly.pdbx_strand_id
1 'polypeptide(L)'
;MHVQVSVSSVWQYETGLIGLQWDNINEEYNYFRFSSAILIMGLDTLIYFALTLYLDRVWPSRYGQREPWYFLCTPSFWCPSRQKQVEDADISSSEMQMTRRMSTLMSSEVYEPMGSEYIHKGAAISVRDLKKTFGDPFGQTEVKAVNGVSLDIYEGEIFCLLGHNGAGKTTTIGMLTGLLEISSGDAKICGLDVKTQMTEIRKSLGVCPQHDVLWSRLTCREHLELFARLKGVPKEHVPKEAEEILQLVGLEEKTDDFPPNMSGGQRRKLSLGIALIGGSKIVFLDEPTSGMDPQSRRTTWNLIQKVKKDRAIVLTTHFMDEADILGDRIAIMSTGVVRCCGSPLFLKQKFGVGYTFVVSLEAGIKPTVVKAEVDAIVMQTVEGASVVSVAGGEIAYRLPFTETQSFPDMLEALDAKKKDLRITGYGVSVTTLEEVFMKIGEDFGDIDKETGTVLPNRTSILKQGFARKTSHASSIQERETAPLRTYVHPENGATDAKEGEGVAKSHSKKDEDESLSRIFAQPTFRLQDQKECDVLITHCWAIMYKRFWWSLRDARAMLFVIVLPCLLTALNFGVQNLQLAIDYPNL
;
A
#
# COMPACT_ATOMS: atom_id res chain seq x y z
N MET A 1 15.48 -37.58 -29.95
CA MET A 1 15.63 -38.88 -30.64
C MET A 1 14.31 -39.67 -30.67
N HIS A 2 13.67 -39.98 -29.53
CA HIS A 2 12.43 -40.79 -29.51
C HIS A 2 11.22 -40.15 -30.21
N VAL A 3 11.01 -38.84 -30.07
CA VAL A 3 9.96 -38.11 -30.79
C VAL A 3 10.19 -38.19 -32.31
N GLN A 4 11.44 -38.10 -32.75
CA GLN A 4 11.82 -38.17 -34.16
C GLN A 4 11.54 -39.56 -34.75
N VAL A 5 11.87 -40.63 -34.01
CA VAL A 5 11.55 -42.01 -34.41
C VAL A 5 10.03 -42.22 -34.46
N SER A 6 9.29 -41.72 -33.48
CA SER A 6 7.82 -41.84 -33.42
C SER A 6 7.14 -41.11 -34.58
N VAL A 7 7.61 -39.92 -34.95
CA VAL A 7 7.09 -39.15 -36.10
C VAL A 7 7.42 -39.84 -37.42
N SER A 8 8.61 -40.44 -37.55
CA SER A 8 8.96 -41.25 -38.72
C SER A 8 8.08 -42.48 -38.87
N SER A 9 7.72 -43.14 -37.77
CA SER A 9 6.75 -44.26 -37.77
C SER A 9 5.38 -43.80 -38.26
N VAL A 10 4.85 -42.69 -37.72
CA VAL A 10 3.54 -42.14 -38.12
C VAL A 10 3.52 -41.76 -39.59
N TRP A 11 4.58 -41.10 -40.08
CA TRP A 11 4.68 -40.70 -41.49
C TRP A 11 4.67 -41.90 -42.45
N GLN A 12 5.21 -43.05 -42.03
CA GLN A 12 5.21 -44.27 -42.83
C GLN A 12 3.86 -45.01 -42.86
N TYR A 13 3.13 -45.03 -41.74
CA TYR A 13 1.74 -45.53 -41.72
C TYR A 13 0.79 -44.65 -42.56
N GLU A 14 1.07 -43.36 -42.62
CA GLU A 14 0.33 -42.41 -43.45
C GLU A 14 0.65 -42.58 -44.94
N THR A 15 1.93 -42.79 -45.30
CA THR A 15 2.30 -43.12 -46.70
C THR A 15 1.79 -44.49 -47.14
N GLY A 16 1.58 -45.41 -46.20
CA GLY A 16 0.91 -46.69 -46.43
C GLY A 16 -0.61 -46.62 -46.58
N LEU A 17 -1.25 -45.44 -46.41
CA LEU A 17 -2.71 -45.22 -46.43
C LEU A 17 -3.53 -46.04 -45.40
N ILE A 18 -2.86 -46.71 -44.45
CA ILE A 18 -3.51 -47.51 -43.40
C ILE A 18 -3.84 -46.61 -42.19
N GLY A 19 -3.06 -45.53 -41.99
CA GLY A 19 -3.18 -44.62 -40.86
C GLY A 19 -2.82 -45.30 -39.52
N LEU A 20 -2.60 -44.50 -38.48
CA LEU A 20 -2.41 -45.04 -37.13
C LEU A 20 -3.78 -45.34 -36.50
N GLN A 21 -4.03 -46.61 -36.16
CA GLN A 21 -5.28 -47.10 -35.60
C GLN A 21 -5.01 -47.84 -34.28
N TRP A 22 -6.01 -47.98 -33.42
CA TRP A 22 -5.87 -48.69 -32.14
C TRP A 22 -5.42 -50.15 -32.31
N ASP A 23 -5.76 -50.76 -33.45
CA ASP A 23 -5.41 -52.15 -33.76
C ASP A 23 -3.94 -52.33 -34.18
N ASN A 24 -3.31 -51.31 -34.77
CA ASN A 24 -1.92 -51.37 -35.27
C ASN A 24 -0.88 -50.69 -34.36
N ILE A 25 -1.34 -50.09 -33.26
CA ILE A 25 -0.51 -49.27 -32.37
C ILE A 25 0.61 -50.02 -31.64
N ASN A 26 0.47 -51.34 -31.54
CA ASN A 26 1.38 -52.20 -30.78
C ASN A 26 2.28 -53.05 -31.69
N GLU A 27 2.18 -52.88 -33.01
CA GLU A 27 3.08 -53.53 -33.96
C GLU A 27 4.50 -52.95 -33.86
N GLU A 28 5.51 -53.82 -33.98
CA GLU A 28 6.90 -53.41 -33.94
C GLU A 28 7.38 -52.95 -35.31
N TYR A 29 7.84 -51.71 -35.37
CA TYR A 29 8.44 -51.17 -36.58
C TYR A 29 9.78 -50.51 -36.24
N ASN A 30 10.87 -50.96 -36.90
CA ASN A 30 12.24 -50.54 -36.59
C ASN A 30 12.60 -50.62 -35.09
N TYR A 31 12.29 -51.77 -34.46
CA TYR A 31 12.53 -52.03 -33.03
C TYR A 31 11.81 -51.07 -32.06
N PHE A 32 10.80 -50.33 -32.55
CA PHE A 32 10.05 -49.37 -31.75
C PHE A 32 8.55 -49.57 -31.92
N ARG A 33 7.81 -49.58 -30.80
CA ARG A 33 6.34 -49.67 -30.79
C ARG A 33 5.76 -48.29 -30.53
N PHE A 34 4.74 -47.88 -31.28
CA PHE A 34 4.11 -46.58 -31.04
C PHE A 34 3.44 -46.49 -29.66
N SER A 35 2.90 -47.61 -29.15
CA SER A 35 2.41 -47.74 -27.77
C SER A 35 3.45 -47.32 -26.72
N SER A 36 4.74 -47.60 -26.95
CA SER A 36 5.82 -47.18 -26.06
C SER A 36 6.03 -45.67 -26.06
N ALA A 37 5.82 -44.99 -27.19
CA ALA A 37 5.89 -43.53 -27.29
C ALA A 37 4.78 -42.86 -26.47
N ILE A 38 3.54 -43.35 -26.57
CA ILE A 38 2.41 -42.85 -25.77
C ILE A 38 2.66 -43.08 -24.28
N LEU A 39 3.15 -44.26 -23.92
CA LEU A 39 3.47 -44.59 -22.52
C LEU A 39 4.55 -43.64 -21.97
N ILE A 40 5.61 -43.40 -22.73
CA ILE A 40 6.68 -42.46 -22.34
C ILE A 40 6.14 -41.03 -22.25
N MET A 41 5.30 -40.57 -23.19
CA MET A 41 4.67 -39.25 -23.09
C MET A 41 3.74 -39.11 -21.87
N GLY A 42 2.99 -40.15 -21.52
CA GLY A 42 2.17 -40.18 -20.32
C GLY A 42 3.03 -40.12 -19.05
N LEU A 43 4.12 -40.88 -19.02
CA LEU A 43 5.08 -40.90 -17.92
C LEU A 43 5.80 -39.54 -17.77
N ASP A 44 6.23 -38.93 -18.87
CA ASP A 44 6.82 -37.59 -18.88
C ASP A 44 5.82 -36.54 -18.37
N THR A 45 4.54 -36.63 -18.77
CA THR A 45 3.49 -35.72 -18.27
C THR A 45 3.32 -35.86 -16.75
N LEU A 46 3.34 -37.08 -16.22
CA LEU A 46 3.28 -37.32 -14.78
C LEU A 46 4.53 -36.80 -14.05
N ILE A 47 5.72 -37.01 -14.62
CA ILE A 47 6.98 -36.49 -14.06
C ILE A 47 6.96 -34.96 -14.05
N TYR A 48 6.60 -34.31 -15.15
CA TYR A 48 6.52 -32.85 -15.21
C TYR A 48 5.44 -32.30 -14.29
N PHE A 49 4.30 -32.98 -14.15
CA PHE A 49 3.26 -32.59 -13.20
C PHE A 49 3.76 -32.69 -11.75
N ALA A 50 4.42 -33.78 -11.38
CA ALA A 50 5.04 -33.95 -10.06
C ALA A 50 6.14 -32.90 -9.81
N LEU A 51 7.00 -32.66 -10.80
CA LEU A 51 8.03 -31.63 -10.75
C LEU A 51 7.41 -30.24 -10.57
N THR A 52 6.30 -29.95 -11.25
CA THR A 52 5.57 -28.68 -11.12
C THR A 52 5.01 -28.52 -9.71
N LEU A 53 4.37 -29.54 -9.14
CA LEU A 53 3.87 -29.53 -7.77
C LEU A 53 4.97 -29.37 -6.72
N TYR A 54 6.16 -29.89 -6.99
CA TYR A 54 7.34 -29.74 -6.13
C TYR A 54 7.95 -28.34 -6.26
N LEU A 55 8.19 -27.86 -7.48
CA LEU A 55 8.77 -26.54 -7.74
C LEU A 55 7.85 -25.42 -7.27
N ASP A 56 6.52 -25.55 -7.36
CA ASP A 56 5.60 -24.52 -6.87
C ASP A 56 5.66 -24.32 -5.34
N ARG A 57 6.02 -25.38 -4.59
CA ARG A 57 6.20 -25.30 -3.13
C ARG A 57 7.59 -24.85 -2.69
N VAL A 58 8.62 -25.22 -3.45
CA VAL A 58 10.03 -25.01 -3.07
C VAL A 58 10.61 -23.74 -3.71
N TRP A 59 10.18 -23.39 -4.92
CA TRP A 59 10.71 -22.24 -5.64
C TRP A 59 10.17 -20.94 -5.04
N PRO A 60 11.00 -19.88 -4.92
CA PRO A 60 10.57 -18.61 -4.36
C PRO A 60 9.52 -17.94 -5.26
N SER A 61 8.25 -18.13 -4.94
CA SER A 61 7.16 -17.27 -5.42
C SER A 61 7.18 -15.93 -4.68
N ARG A 62 6.58 -14.90 -5.29
CA ARG A 62 6.41 -13.58 -4.66
C ARG A 62 5.45 -13.61 -3.47
N TYR A 63 4.60 -14.62 -3.40
CA TYR A 63 3.56 -14.77 -2.38
C TYR A 63 3.56 -16.19 -1.82
N GLY A 64 3.22 -16.33 -0.54
CA GLY A 64 3.08 -17.61 0.15
C GLY A 64 4.25 -17.96 1.07
N GLN A 65 4.00 -18.91 1.97
CA GLN A 65 5.00 -19.48 2.88
C GLN A 65 5.79 -20.57 2.15
N ARG A 66 7.11 -20.55 2.29
CA ARG A 66 8.03 -21.50 1.62
C ARG A 66 8.14 -22.78 2.41
N GLU A 67 8.11 -23.92 1.72
CA GLU A 67 8.51 -25.19 2.33
C GLU A 67 9.99 -25.47 2.02
N PRO A 68 10.75 -26.06 2.96
CA PRO A 68 12.13 -26.44 2.70
C PRO A 68 12.20 -27.49 1.58
N TRP A 69 13.27 -27.49 0.79
CA TRP A 69 13.44 -28.45 -0.32
C TRP A 69 13.31 -29.93 0.09
N TYR A 70 13.59 -30.24 1.37
CA TYR A 70 13.47 -31.58 1.94
C TYR A 70 12.10 -31.87 2.58
N PHE A 71 11.06 -31.06 2.32
CA PHE A 71 9.74 -31.26 2.95
C PHE A 71 9.13 -32.64 2.65
N LEU A 72 9.41 -33.23 1.48
CA LEU A 72 8.98 -34.59 1.14
C LEU A 72 9.64 -35.66 2.02
N CYS A 73 10.74 -35.34 2.70
CA CYS A 73 11.43 -36.25 3.60
C CYS A 73 11.06 -36.02 5.07
N THR A 74 10.20 -35.04 5.39
CA THR A 74 9.79 -34.81 6.77
C THR A 74 8.63 -35.72 7.16
N PRO A 75 8.67 -36.33 8.37
CA PRO A 75 7.58 -37.18 8.87
C PRO A 75 6.23 -36.45 8.92
N SER A 76 6.25 -35.13 9.08
CA SER A 76 5.06 -34.26 9.14
C SER A 76 4.28 -34.18 7.83
N PHE A 77 4.93 -34.45 6.68
CA PHE A 77 4.24 -34.45 5.38
C PHE A 77 3.46 -35.74 5.15
N TRP A 78 4.07 -36.90 5.44
CA TRP A 78 3.46 -38.22 5.21
C TRP A 78 2.50 -38.65 6.31
N CYS A 79 2.75 -38.20 7.53
CA CYS A 79 1.86 -38.38 8.67
C CYS A 79 1.48 -36.98 9.15
N PRO A 80 0.31 -36.45 8.75
CA PRO A 80 -0.21 -35.26 9.39
C PRO A 80 -0.35 -35.59 10.87
N SER A 81 0.53 -35.02 11.68
CA SER A 81 0.56 -35.27 13.12
C SER A 81 -0.84 -35.05 13.66
N ARG A 82 -1.46 -36.12 14.17
CA ARG A 82 -2.69 -36.03 14.93
C ARG A 82 -2.39 -35.10 16.09
N GLN A 83 -3.03 -33.93 16.09
CA GLN A 83 -2.86 -32.85 17.06
C GLN A 83 -2.51 -33.42 18.44
N LYS A 84 -1.28 -33.14 18.88
CA LYS A 84 -1.00 -33.18 20.31
C LYS A 84 -1.88 -32.06 20.88
N GLN A 85 -2.98 -32.41 21.55
CA GLN A 85 -3.54 -31.50 22.54
C GLN A 85 -2.36 -31.10 23.40
N VAL A 86 -1.96 -29.84 23.28
CA VAL A 86 -0.91 -29.29 24.12
C VAL A 86 -1.47 -29.36 25.52
N GLU A 87 -0.91 -30.24 26.35
CA GLU A 87 -1.24 -30.34 27.77
C GLU A 87 -1.11 -28.93 28.38
N ASP A 88 -2.18 -28.48 29.06
CA ASP A 88 -2.37 -27.15 29.65
C ASP A 88 -1.28 -26.71 30.66
N ALA A 89 -0.27 -27.54 30.92
CA ALA A 89 0.79 -27.28 31.89
C ALA A 89 1.95 -26.41 31.35
N ASP A 90 2.35 -26.57 30.08
CA ASP A 90 3.52 -25.87 29.50
C ASP A 90 3.17 -24.52 28.84
N ILE A 91 1.91 -24.33 28.47
CA ILE A 91 1.37 -23.05 27.97
C ILE A 91 1.39 -22.00 29.10
N SER A 92 1.12 -22.39 30.35
CA SER A 92 1.02 -21.44 31.46
C SER A 92 2.34 -20.71 31.75
N SER A 93 3.49 -21.38 31.63
CA SER A 93 4.80 -20.78 31.90
C SER A 93 5.28 -19.87 30.75
N SER A 94 5.02 -20.28 29.51
CA SER A 94 5.38 -19.54 28.30
C SER A 94 4.44 -18.35 28.07
N GLU A 95 3.12 -18.49 28.25
CA GLU A 95 2.17 -17.38 28.29
C GLU A 95 2.46 -16.42 29.44
N MET A 96 2.78 -16.90 30.64
CA MET A 96 3.08 -16.00 31.77
C MET A 96 4.38 -15.20 31.56
N GLN A 97 5.38 -15.77 30.89
CA GLN A 97 6.56 -15.03 30.43
C GLN A 97 6.24 -14.07 29.26
N MET A 98 5.37 -14.48 28.33
CA MET A 98 4.88 -13.66 27.20
C MET A 98 4.12 -12.42 27.70
N THR A 99 3.20 -12.63 28.65
CA THR A 99 2.37 -11.61 29.28
C THR A 99 3.22 -10.69 30.15
N ARG A 100 4.28 -11.19 30.80
CA ARG A 100 5.22 -10.36 31.57
C ARG A 100 6.05 -9.43 30.67
N ARG A 101 6.55 -9.90 29.52
CA ARG A 101 7.23 -9.03 28.53
C ARG A 101 6.27 -8.02 27.91
N MET A 102 5.03 -8.44 27.65
CA MET A 102 3.98 -7.55 27.18
C MET A 102 3.64 -6.49 28.20
N SER A 103 3.52 -6.84 29.49
CA SER A 103 3.30 -5.85 30.55
C SER A 103 4.42 -4.84 30.64
N THR A 104 5.68 -5.21 30.37
CA THR A 104 6.81 -4.27 30.36
C THR A 104 6.83 -3.34 29.12
N LEU A 105 6.42 -3.84 27.95
CA LEU A 105 6.34 -3.04 26.72
C LEU A 105 5.08 -2.15 26.68
N MET A 106 3.95 -2.67 27.17
CA MET A 106 2.68 -1.95 27.32
C MET A 106 2.69 -1.02 28.54
N SER A 107 3.60 -1.20 29.50
CA SER A 107 3.86 -0.22 30.58
C SER A 107 4.76 0.93 30.15
N SER A 108 5.28 0.90 28.92
CA SER A 108 5.95 2.06 28.34
C SER A 108 4.92 3.17 28.13
N GLU A 109 5.31 4.43 28.34
CA GLU A 109 4.47 5.60 28.10
C GLU A 109 3.88 5.65 26.68
N VAL A 110 4.41 4.84 25.77
CA VAL A 110 4.03 4.76 24.37
C VAL A 110 2.67 4.07 24.11
N TYR A 111 2.19 3.25 25.06
CA TYR A 111 0.96 2.46 24.92
C TYR A 111 -0.12 2.90 25.91
N GLU A 112 -1.37 2.94 25.45
CA GLU A 112 -2.50 3.11 26.36
C GLU A 112 -2.68 1.85 27.21
N PRO A 113 -2.74 1.97 28.55
CA PRO A 113 -3.00 0.82 29.41
C PRO A 113 -4.42 0.31 29.19
N MET A 114 -4.55 -0.98 28.92
CA MET A 114 -5.84 -1.60 28.64
C MET A 114 -6.69 -1.72 29.91
N GLY A 115 -8.00 -1.49 29.77
CA GLY A 115 -8.96 -1.75 30.83
C GLY A 115 -8.97 -3.23 31.24
N SER A 116 -9.20 -3.51 32.52
CA SER A 116 -9.18 -4.87 33.09
C SER A 116 -10.11 -5.86 32.37
N GLU A 117 -11.18 -5.37 31.74
CA GLU A 117 -12.13 -6.18 30.97
C GLU A 117 -11.51 -6.90 29.75
N TYR A 118 -10.53 -6.29 29.08
CA TYR A 118 -9.86 -6.86 27.90
C TYR A 118 -8.87 -7.97 28.27
N ILE A 119 -8.25 -7.87 29.45
CA ILE A 119 -7.27 -8.84 29.95
C ILE A 119 -7.95 -10.21 30.16
N HIS A 120 -9.23 -10.24 30.53
CA HIS A 120 -9.98 -11.48 30.78
C HIS A 120 -10.52 -12.16 29.51
N LYS A 121 -10.70 -11.43 28.40
CA LYS A 121 -11.28 -11.96 27.15
C LYS A 121 -10.25 -12.64 26.23
N GLY A 122 -8.95 -12.37 26.45
CA GLY A 122 -7.88 -12.88 25.57
C GLY A 122 -7.83 -12.13 24.23
N ALA A 123 -6.62 -12.00 23.66
CA ALA A 123 -6.44 -11.30 22.39
C ALA A 123 -6.82 -12.22 21.20
N ALA A 124 -7.59 -11.68 20.25
CA ALA A 124 -7.91 -12.33 18.98
C ALA A 124 -6.67 -12.46 18.09
N ILE A 125 -5.79 -11.45 18.08
CA ILE A 125 -4.50 -11.48 17.39
C ILE A 125 -3.44 -11.01 18.38
N SER A 126 -2.42 -11.83 18.60
CA SER A 126 -1.28 -11.51 19.45
C SER A 126 0.00 -11.58 18.64
N VAL A 127 0.70 -10.46 18.52
CA VAL A 127 1.93 -10.30 17.75
C VAL A 127 3.07 -9.94 18.69
N ARG A 128 4.23 -10.59 18.53
CA ARG A 128 5.35 -10.50 19.48
C ARG A 128 6.68 -10.44 18.74
N ASP A 129 7.40 -9.33 18.90
CA ASP A 129 8.69 -9.02 18.26
C ASP A 129 8.74 -9.34 16.76
N LEU A 130 7.64 -9.07 16.05
CA LEU A 130 7.48 -9.44 14.65
C LEU A 130 8.45 -8.65 13.77
N LYS A 131 9.23 -9.37 12.96
CA LYS A 131 10.28 -8.82 12.11
C LYS A 131 10.17 -9.36 10.69
N LYS A 132 10.33 -8.46 9.73
CA LYS A 132 10.49 -8.79 8.31
C LYS A 132 11.66 -8.05 7.72
N THR A 133 12.56 -8.84 7.14
CA THR A 133 13.70 -8.32 6.41
C THR A 133 13.68 -8.85 4.97
N PHE A 134 13.89 -7.94 4.03
CA PHE A 134 14.07 -8.26 2.61
C PHE A 134 15.54 -8.05 2.27
N GLY A 135 16.23 -9.13 1.89
CA GLY A 135 17.61 -9.10 1.43
C GLY A 135 17.69 -9.45 -0.05
N ASP A 136 18.59 -8.81 -0.78
CA ASP A 136 18.96 -9.25 -2.12
C ASP A 136 19.67 -10.62 -2.06
N PRO A 137 19.48 -11.51 -3.06
CA PRO A 137 20.17 -12.79 -3.13
C PRO A 137 21.70 -12.69 -3.10
N PHE A 138 22.24 -11.53 -3.51
CA PHE A 138 23.67 -11.22 -3.53
C PHE A 138 24.16 -10.48 -2.27
N GLY A 139 23.29 -10.28 -1.27
CA GLY A 139 23.63 -9.73 0.05
C GLY A 139 24.03 -8.26 0.09
N GLN A 140 23.85 -7.52 -1.01
CA GLN A 140 24.33 -6.13 -1.11
C GLN A 140 23.41 -5.11 -0.43
N THR A 141 22.11 -5.41 -0.33
CA THR A 141 21.15 -4.56 0.38
C THR A 141 20.22 -5.40 1.26
N GLU A 142 20.05 -4.96 2.51
CA GLU A 142 19.13 -5.54 3.49
C GLU A 142 18.17 -4.44 3.97
N VAL A 143 16.89 -4.59 3.65
CA VAL A 143 15.84 -3.65 4.04
C VAL A 143 14.97 -4.28 5.12
N LYS A 144 15.08 -3.75 6.35
CA LYS A 144 14.22 -4.10 7.48
C LYS A 144 12.88 -3.38 7.32
N ALA A 145 11.89 -4.06 6.76
CA ALA A 145 10.57 -3.50 6.52
C ALA A 145 9.70 -3.47 7.78
N VAL A 146 9.90 -4.43 8.69
CA VAL A 146 9.23 -4.50 10.00
C VAL A 146 10.27 -4.92 11.04
N ASN A 147 10.36 -4.19 12.15
CA ASN A 147 11.43 -4.36 13.13
C ASN A 147 10.91 -4.38 14.58
N GLY A 148 10.39 -5.53 15.00
CA GLY A 148 10.06 -5.79 16.40
C GLY A 148 8.67 -5.28 16.81
N VAL A 149 7.69 -5.45 15.93
CA VAL A 149 6.30 -5.05 16.20
C VAL A 149 5.69 -6.00 17.22
N SER A 150 5.15 -5.45 18.30
CA SER A 150 4.41 -6.20 19.33
C SER A 150 3.08 -5.52 19.61
N LEU A 151 1.97 -6.22 19.40
CA LEU A 151 0.63 -5.67 19.51
C LEU A 151 -0.38 -6.79 19.83
N ASP A 152 -1.41 -6.41 20.57
CA ASP A 152 -2.57 -7.26 20.86
C ASP A 152 -3.82 -6.59 20.32
N ILE A 153 -4.63 -7.39 19.61
CA ILE A 153 -5.88 -6.99 19.00
C ILE A 153 -7.00 -7.88 19.53
N TYR A 154 -8.14 -7.30 19.86
CA TYR A 154 -9.25 -7.95 20.56
C TYR A 154 -10.47 -8.15 19.65
N GLU A 155 -11.36 -9.06 20.05
CA GLU A 155 -12.63 -9.24 19.34
C GLU A 155 -13.54 -8.04 19.59
N GLY A 156 -14.28 -7.62 18.55
CA GLY A 156 -15.18 -6.49 18.63
C GLY A 156 -14.48 -5.12 18.60
N GLU A 157 -13.23 -5.05 18.12
CA GLU A 157 -12.51 -3.79 17.92
C GLU A 157 -12.09 -3.61 16.45
N ILE A 158 -12.06 -2.35 16.00
CA ILE A 158 -11.41 -1.93 14.77
C ILE A 158 -10.04 -1.37 15.15
N PHE A 159 -9.00 -2.13 14.83
CA PHE A 159 -7.61 -1.74 15.03
C PHE A 159 -7.05 -1.11 13.75
N CYS A 160 -6.69 0.16 13.82
CA CYS A 160 -6.14 0.93 12.71
C CYS A 160 -4.61 1.01 12.81
N LEU A 161 -3.91 0.42 11.84
CA LEU A 161 -2.48 0.62 11.66
C LEU A 161 -2.25 1.81 10.72
N LEU A 162 -1.92 2.95 11.30
CA LEU A 162 -1.70 4.23 10.63
C LEU A 162 -0.20 4.45 10.37
N GLY A 163 0.15 5.05 9.24
CA GLY A 163 1.55 5.39 8.94
C GLY A 163 1.71 5.89 7.52
N HIS A 164 2.87 6.46 7.20
CA HIS A 164 3.20 6.88 5.83
C HIS A 164 3.41 5.68 4.89
N ASN A 165 3.51 5.94 3.59
CA ASN A 165 3.83 4.91 2.60
C ASN A 165 5.26 4.41 2.83
N GLY A 166 5.44 3.09 2.88
CA GLY A 166 6.74 2.47 3.21
C GLY A 166 7.02 2.29 4.70
N ALA A 167 6.09 2.65 5.60
CA ALA A 167 6.26 2.43 7.04
C ALA A 167 6.29 0.94 7.48
N GLY A 168 5.86 0.00 6.63
CA GLY A 168 5.80 -1.44 6.95
C GLY A 168 4.39 -2.00 7.20
N LYS A 169 3.34 -1.20 6.97
CA LYS A 169 1.91 -1.54 7.16
C LYS A 169 1.47 -2.81 6.41
N THR A 170 1.50 -2.75 5.08
CA THR A 170 1.14 -3.88 4.19
C THR A 170 2.04 -5.09 4.42
N THR A 171 3.32 -4.88 4.77
CA THR A 171 4.23 -5.98 5.14
C THR A 171 3.80 -6.69 6.41
N THR A 172 3.33 -5.94 7.42
CA THR A 172 2.82 -6.48 8.68
C THR A 172 1.57 -7.32 8.45
N ILE A 173 0.57 -6.78 7.73
CA ILE A 173 -0.62 -7.55 7.35
C ILE A 173 -0.27 -8.74 6.47
N GLY A 174 0.66 -8.59 5.52
CA GLY A 174 1.12 -9.68 4.66
C GLY A 174 1.69 -10.86 5.44
N MET A 175 2.40 -10.60 6.54
CA MET A 175 2.87 -11.65 7.45
C MET A 175 1.72 -12.33 8.20
N LEU A 176 0.78 -11.54 8.75
CA LEU A 176 -0.36 -12.07 9.52
C LEU A 176 -1.36 -12.86 8.66
N THR A 177 -1.49 -12.49 7.39
CA THR A 177 -2.33 -13.19 6.40
C THR A 177 -1.62 -14.38 5.75
N GLY A 178 -0.35 -14.62 6.08
CA GLY A 178 0.46 -15.69 5.51
C GLY A 178 0.80 -15.53 4.03
N LEU A 179 0.67 -14.30 3.48
CA LEU A 179 1.17 -13.93 2.14
C LEU A 179 2.68 -13.74 2.13
N LEU A 180 3.26 -13.34 3.27
CA LEU A 180 4.68 -13.18 3.49
C LEU A 180 5.13 -14.07 4.66
N GLU A 181 6.30 -14.68 4.53
CA GLU A 181 6.92 -15.41 5.62
C GLU A 181 7.46 -14.46 6.70
N ILE A 182 7.36 -14.87 7.96
CA ILE A 182 7.88 -14.12 9.12
C ILE A 182 9.39 -14.38 9.24
N SER A 183 10.22 -13.34 9.25
CA SER A 183 11.68 -13.52 9.41
C SER A 183 12.09 -13.83 10.84
N SER A 184 11.45 -13.18 11.82
CA SER A 184 11.65 -13.43 13.25
C SER A 184 10.45 -12.90 14.06
N GLY A 185 10.31 -13.34 15.31
CA GLY A 185 9.15 -13.07 16.16
C GLY A 185 8.01 -14.07 15.93
N ASP A 186 6.96 -13.96 16.73
CA ASP A 186 5.84 -14.91 16.76
C ASP A 186 4.49 -14.17 16.63
N ALA A 187 3.53 -14.82 15.98
CA ALA A 187 2.19 -14.29 15.79
C ALA A 187 1.16 -15.41 16.00
N LYS A 188 0.14 -15.14 16.82
CA LYS A 188 -0.99 -16.02 17.09
C LYS A 188 -2.30 -15.34 16.69
N ILE A 189 -3.20 -16.10 16.09
CA ILE A 189 -4.52 -15.66 15.65
C ILE A 189 -5.57 -16.66 16.19
N CYS A 190 -6.51 -16.21 17.02
CA CYS A 190 -7.46 -17.03 17.76
C CYS A 190 -6.77 -18.21 18.50
N GLY A 191 -5.60 -17.96 19.09
CA GLY A 191 -4.78 -18.98 19.77
C GLY A 191 -3.94 -19.89 18.86
N LEU A 192 -4.15 -19.84 17.54
CA LEU A 192 -3.41 -20.64 16.55
C LEU A 192 -2.15 -19.89 16.07
N ASP A 193 -1.05 -20.60 15.90
CA ASP A 193 0.21 -20.00 15.43
C ASP A 193 0.24 -19.82 13.90
N VAL A 194 0.59 -18.62 13.44
CA VAL A 194 0.62 -18.22 12.02
C VAL A 194 1.69 -18.99 11.23
N LYS A 195 2.79 -19.41 11.87
CA LYS A 195 3.85 -20.17 11.18
C LYS A 195 3.46 -21.62 10.93
N THR A 196 2.72 -22.24 11.85
CA THR A 196 2.47 -23.68 11.86
C THR A 196 1.04 -24.06 11.46
N GLN A 197 0.05 -23.23 11.76
CA GLN A 197 -1.39 -23.55 11.66
C GLN A 197 -2.16 -22.63 10.68
N MET A 198 -1.46 -22.02 9.72
CA MET A 198 -2.05 -21.04 8.79
C MET A 198 -3.27 -21.57 8.01
N THR A 199 -3.31 -22.86 7.69
CA THR A 199 -4.43 -23.49 6.97
C THR A 199 -5.74 -23.43 7.76
N GLU A 200 -5.67 -23.58 9.08
CA GLU A 200 -6.84 -23.47 9.95
C GLU A 200 -7.25 -22.02 10.13
N ILE A 201 -6.28 -21.13 10.35
CA ILE A 201 -6.49 -19.67 10.45
C ILE A 201 -7.23 -19.13 9.21
N ARG A 202 -6.83 -19.56 8.00
CA ARG A 202 -7.43 -19.12 6.73
C ARG A 202 -8.92 -19.41 6.60
N LYS A 203 -9.46 -20.41 7.32
CA LYS A 203 -10.90 -20.72 7.28
C LYS A 203 -11.75 -19.63 7.93
N SER A 204 -11.21 -18.94 8.93
CA SER A 204 -11.88 -17.85 9.66
C SER A 204 -11.38 -16.46 9.27
N LEU A 205 -10.53 -16.37 8.25
CA LEU A 205 -9.85 -15.15 7.83
C LEU A 205 -10.53 -14.50 6.60
N GLY A 206 -10.78 -13.20 6.70
CA GLY A 206 -11.16 -12.33 5.59
C GLY A 206 -10.01 -11.39 5.23
N VAL A 207 -9.74 -11.19 3.93
CA VAL A 207 -8.71 -10.25 3.48
C VAL A 207 -9.26 -9.42 2.32
N CYS A 208 -9.24 -8.10 2.46
CA CYS A 208 -9.44 -7.15 1.37
C CYS A 208 -8.08 -6.52 1.03
N PRO A 209 -7.40 -6.96 -0.04
CA PRO A 209 -6.11 -6.40 -0.43
C PRO A 209 -6.23 -4.96 -0.99
N GLN A 210 -5.08 -4.30 -1.16
CA GLN A 210 -4.99 -2.95 -1.74
C GLN A 210 -5.49 -2.91 -3.19
N HIS A 211 -5.22 -3.96 -3.97
CA HIS A 211 -5.70 -4.10 -5.34
C HIS A 211 -6.86 -5.07 -5.42
N ASP A 212 -7.93 -4.70 -6.11
CA ASP A 212 -9.11 -5.54 -6.30
C ASP A 212 -8.76 -6.83 -7.06
N VAL A 213 -8.96 -7.99 -6.41
CA VAL A 213 -8.75 -9.31 -7.02
C VAL A 213 -10.07 -9.81 -7.61
N LEU A 214 -10.55 -9.09 -8.62
CA LEU A 214 -11.83 -9.36 -9.29
C LEU A 214 -11.60 -9.92 -10.71
N TRP A 215 -12.36 -10.93 -11.08
CA TRP A 215 -12.37 -11.49 -12.43
C TRP A 215 -13.32 -10.70 -13.33
N SER A 216 -12.82 -10.23 -14.47
CA SER A 216 -13.58 -9.38 -15.39
C SER A 216 -14.81 -10.05 -16.03
N ARG A 217 -14.89 -11.37 -16.00
CA ARG A 217 -15.94 -12.18 -16.65
C ARG A 217 -16.90 -12.85 -15.67
N LEU A 218 -16.78 -12.60 -14.37
CA LEU A 218 -17.72 -13.10 -13.37
C LEU A 218 -18.61 -11.94 -12.89
N THR A 219 -19.90 -12.20 -12.66
CA THR A 219 -20.81 -11.19 -12.08
C THR A 219 -20.56 -11.00 -10.58
N CYS A 220 -21.12 -9.96 -9.97
CA CYS A 220 -20.99 -9.74 -8.52
C CYS A 220 -21.52 -10.93 -7.71
N ARG A 221 -22.68 -11.47 -8.09
CA ARG A 221 -23.25 -12.68 -7.48
C ARG A 221 -22.29 -13.86 -7.61
N GLU A 222 -21.79 -14.13 -8.80
CA GLU A 222 -20.89 -15.26 -9.06
C GLU A 222 -19.59 -15.16 -8.27
N HIS A 223 -19.03 -13.96 -8.11
CA HIS A 223 -17.86 -13.75 -7.25
C HIS A 223 -18.14 -14.18 -5.81
N LEU A 224 -19.24 -13.69 -5.23
CA LEU A 224 -19.60 -13.99 -3.85
C LEU A 224 -19.92 -15.48 -3.68
N GLU A 225 -20.67 -16.09 -4.59
CA GLU A 225 -20.92 -17.53 -4.54
C GLU A 225 -19.64 -18.37 -4.63
N LEU A 226 -18.70 -17.98 -5.49
CA LEU A 226 -17.39 -18.63 -5.62
C LEU A 226 -16.61 -18.56 -4.31
N PHE A 227 -16.47 -17.36 -3.72
CA PHE A 227 -15.72 -17.18 -2.48
C PHE A 227 -16.43 -17.80 -1.26
N ALA A 228 -17.76 -17.83 -1.23
CA ALA A 228 -18.52 -18.56 -0.21
C ALA A 228 -18.21 -20.06 -0.24
N ARG A 229 -18.21 -20.67 -1.44
CA ARG A 229 -17.85 -22.09 -1.63
C ARG A 229 -16.40 -22.36 -1.24
N LEU A 230 -15.47 -21.47 -1.62
CA LEU A 230 -14.04 -21.61 -1.25
C LEU A 230 -13.82 -21.50 0.26
N LYS A 231 -14.62 -20.69 0.97
CA LYS A 231 -14.59 -20.61 2.44
C LYS A 231 -15.30 -21.78 3.15
N GLY A 232 -15.94 -22.68 2.39
CA GLY A 232 -16.59 -23.87 2.95
C GLY A 232 -18.03 -23.66 3.41
N VAL A 233 -18.72 -22.60 2.94
CA VAL A 233 -20.15 -22.43 3.17
C VAL A 233 -20.92 -23.59 2.51
N PRO A 234 -21.85 -24.26 3.22
CA PRO A 234 -22.64 -25.35 2.65
C PRO A 234 -23.40 -24.89 1.39
N LYS A 235 -23.41 -25.71 0.34
CA LYS A 235 -23.95 -25.38 -0.99
C LYS A 235 -25.37 -24.78 -0.94
N GLU A 236 -26.20 -25.26 -0.02
CA GLU A 236 -27.58 -24.80 0.18
C GLU A 236 -27.67 -23.35 0.69
N HIS A 237 -26.69 -22.92 1.48
CA HIS A 237 -26.66 -21.59 2.10
C HIS A 237 -25.92 -20.55 1.26
N VAL A 238 -25.09 -20.98 0.29
CA VAL A 238 -24.31 -20.11 -0.60
C VAL A 238 -25.12 -18.99 -1.27
N PRO A 239 -26.27 -19.25 -1.94
CA PRO A 239 -27.00 -18.18 -2.61
C PRO A 239 -27.59 -17.18 -1.61
N LYS A 240 -28.00 -17.65 -0.42
CA LYS A 240 -28.54 -16.80 0.64
C LYS A 240 -27.46 -15.90 1.24
N GLU A 241 -26.29 -16.47 1.55
CA GLU A 241 -25.13 -15.74 2.04
C GLU A 241 -24.67 -14.67 1.03
N ALA A 242 -24.63 -15.01 -0.27
CA ALA A 242 -24.25 -14.07 -1.31
C ALA A 242 -25.23 -12.88 -1.39
N GLU A 243 -26.54 -13.14 -1.30
CA GLU A 243 -27.56 -12.10 -1.29
C GLU A 243 -27.47 -11.21 -0.05
N GLU A 244 -27.29 -11.80 1.15
CA GLU A 244 -27.12 -11.05 2.40
C GLU A 244 -25.89 -10.12 2.33
N ILE A 245 -24.77 -10.60 1.76
CA ILE A 245 -23.57 -9.78 1.57
C ILE A 245 -23.80 -8.68 0.53
N LEU A 246 -24.50 -8.94 -0.59
CA LEU A 246 -24.81 -7.92 -1.61
C LEU A 246 -25.63 -6.76 -1.03
N GLN A 247 -26.64 -7.09 -0.22
CA GLN A 247 -27.45 -6.12 0.50
C GLN A 247 -26.61 -5.34 1.50
N LEU A 248 -25.76 -6.05 2.26
CA LEU A 248 -24.88 -5.44 3.26
C LEU A 248 -23.90 -4.43 2.63
N VAL A 249 -23.31 -4.74 1.47
CA VAL A 249 -22.38 -3.83 0.77
C VAL A 249 -23.09 -2.77 -0.08
N GLY A 250 -24.41 -2.88 -0.25
CA GLY A 250 -25.23 -1.97 -1.06
C GLY A 250 -24.94 -2.08 -2.55
N LEU A 251 -24.87 -3.31 -3.09
CA LEU A 251 -24.66 -3.61 -4.51
C LEU A 251 -25.86 -4.35 -5.15
N GLU A 252 -27.05 -4.27 -4.57
CA GLU A 252 -28.27 -4.94 -5.05
C GLU A 252 -28.59 -4.62 -6.52
N GLU A 253 -28.48 -3.35 -6.91
CA GLU A 253 -28.73 -2.90 -8.30
C GLU A 253 -27.68 -3.40 -9.31
N LYS A 254 -26.53 -3.89 -8.81
CA LYS A 254 -25.36 -4.31 -9.60
C LYS A 254 -25.07 -5.81 -9.46
N THR A 255 -26.04 -6.57 -8.98
CA THR A 255 -25.90 -8.00 -8.68
C THR A 255 -25.39 -8.82 -9.87
N ASP A 256 -25.95 -8.59 -11.05
CA ASP A 256 -25.61 -9.34 -12.28
C ASP A 256 -24.68 -8.55 -13.22
N ASP A 257 -24.11 -7.44 -12.74
CA ASP A 257 -23.13 -6.64 -13.49
C ASP A 257 -21.71 -7.21 -13.34
N PHE A 258 -20.90 -6.98 -14.38
CA PHE A 258 -19.48 -7.36 -14.41
C PHE A 258 -18.59 -6.25 -13.82
N PRO A 259 -17.48 -6.58 -13.13
CA PRO A 259 -16.55 -5.61 -12.54
C PRO A 259 -16.06 -4.48 -13.48
N PRO A 260 -15.82 -4.72 -14.79
CA PRO A 260 -15.45 -3.64 -15.71
C PRO A 260 -16.50 -2.54 -15.87
N ASN A 261 -17.78 -2.85 -15.65
CA ASN A 261 -18.90 -1.91 -15.78
C ASN A 261 -19.17 -1.13 -14.48
N MET A 262 -18.45 -1.45 -13.40
CA MET A 262 -18.63 -0.85 -12.09
C MET A 262 -17.66 0.32 -11.88
N SER A 263 -18.03 1.27 -11.02
CA SER A 263 -17.09 2.31 -10.56
C SER A 263 -15.99 1.72 -9.68
N GLY A 264 -14.88 2.44 -9.50
CA GLY A 264 -13.80 2.01 -8.59
C GLY A 264 -14.29 1.76 -7.16
N GLY A 265 -15.17 2.63 -6.65
CA GLY A 265 -15.76 2.46 -5.33
C GLY A 265 -16.68 1.23 -5.24
N GLN A 266 -17.43 0.92 -6.29
CA GLN A 266 -18.27 -0.27 -6.35
C GLN A 266 -17.44 -1.57 -6.38
N ARG A 267 -16.36 -1.61 -7.18
CA ARG A 267 -15.42 -2.74 -7.17
C ARG A 267 -14.82 -2.98 -5.79
N ARG A 268 -14.43 -1.89 -5.12
CA ARG A 268 -13.89 -1.97 -3.77
C ARG A 268 -14.90 -2.46 -2.74
N LYS A 269 -16.17 -2.07 -2.86
CA LYS A 269 -17.28 -2.62 -2.05
C LYS A 269 -17.46 -4.12 -2.27
N LEU A 270 -17.35 -4.60 -3.51
CA LEU A 270 -17.38 -6.02 -3.82
C LEU A 270 -16.19 -6.77 -3.18
N SER A 271 -14.98 -6.23 -3.28
CA SER A 271 -13.78 -6.76 -2.60
C SER A 271 -13.96 -6.85 -1.08
N LEU A 272 -14.59 -5.84 -0.47
CA LEU A 272 -14.95 -5.86 0.95
C LEU A 272 -15.99 -6.94 1.26
N GLY A 273 -17.00 -7.12 0.41
CA GLY A 273 -17.98 -8.21 0.52
C GLY A 273 -17.33 -9.59 0.50
N ILE A 274 -16.37 -9.81 -0.41
CA ILE A 274 -15.57 -11.04 -0.51
C ILE A 274 -14.76 -11.28 0.79
N ALA A 275 -14.22 -10.23 1.41
CA ALA A 275 -13.53 -10.37 2.69
C ALA A 275 -14.48 -10.81 3.81
N LEU A 276 -15.72 -10.31 3.83
CA LEU A 276 -16.71 -10.54 4.89
C LEU A 276 -17.46 -11.86 4.81
N ILE A 277 -17.59 -12.42 3.60
CA ILE A 277 -18.39 -13.63 3.32
C ILE A 277 -17.93 -14.84 4.13
N GLY A 278 -18.85 -15.75 4.47
CA GLY A 278 -18.54 -16.99 5.19
C GLY A 278 -18.20 -16.77 6.67
N GLY A 279 -18.70 -15.68 7.27
CA GLY A 279 -18.60 -15.45 8.71
C GLY A 279 -17.16 -15.27 9.24
N SER A 280 -16.28 -14.59 8.50
CA SER A 280 -14.89 -14.38 8.94
C SER A 280 -14.81 -13.56 10.23
N LYS A 281 -14.23 -14.18 11.28
CA LYS A 281 -14.02 -13.58 12.61
C LYS A 281 -12.94 -12.50 12.58
N ILE A 282 -11.91 -12.70 11.76
CA ILE A 282 -10.80 -11.76 11.62
C ILE A 282 -10.77 -11.25 10.20
N VAL A 283 -10.76 -9.93 10.03
CA VAL A 283 -10.82 -9.29 8.73
C VAL A 283 -9.67 -8.28 8.61
N PHE A 284 -8.79 -8.49 7.63
CA PHE A 284 -7.74 -7.55 7.27
C PHE A 284 -8.18 -6.69 6.09
N LEU A 285 -8.10 -5.38 6.22
CA LEU A 285 -8.46 -4.41 5.19
C LEU A 285 -7.25 -3.54 4.86
N ASP A 286 -6.69 -3.73 3.66
CA ASP A 286 -5.53 -2.97 3.21
C ASP A 286 -5.93 -1.78 2.33
N GLU A 287 -5.87 -0.58 2.92
CA GLU A 287 -6.29 0.69 2.34
C GLU A 287 -7.67 0.63 1.63
N PRO A 288 -8.75 0.21 2.32
CA PRO A 288 -10.02 -0.13 1.69
C PRO A 288 -10.75 1.07 1.09
N THR A 289 -10.39 2.31 1.43
CA THR A 289 -11.04 3.51 0.87
C THR A 289 -10.16 4.33 -0.06
N SER A 290 -8.96 3.83 -0.37
CA SER A 290 -8.06 4.44 -1.34
C SER A 290 -8.67 4.42 -2.75
N GLY A 291 -8.69 5.59 -3.40
CA GLY A 291 -9.26 5.77 -4.73
C GLY A 291 -10.79 5.90 -4.79
N MET A 292 -11.49 5.98 -3.64
CA MET A 292 -12.94 6.19 -3.58
C MET A 292 -13.31 7.67 -3.45
N ASP A 293 -14.43 8.06 -4.03
CA ASP A 293 -15.05 9.36 -3.82
C ASP A 293 -15.54 9.52 -2.37
N PRO A 294 -15.73 10.76 -1.87
CA PRO A 294 -16.09 11.01 -0.46
C PRO A 294 -17.39 10.33 -0.02
N GLN A 295 -18.40 10.24 -0.89
CA GLN A 295 -19.69 9.64 -0.54
C GLN A 295 -19.58 8.12 -0.41
N SER A 296 -18.92 7.48 -1.39
CA SER A 296 -18.66 6.04 -1.33
C SER A 296 -17.80 5.68 -0.12
N ARG A 297 -16.79 6.50 0.21
CA ARG A 297 -15.94 6.32 1.40
C ARG A 297 -16.76 6.28 2.70
N ARG A 298 -17.63 7.27 2.91
CA ARG A 298 -18.53 7.30 4.09
C ARG A 298 -19.43 6.07 4.16
N THR A 299 -19.94 5.61 3.02
CA THR A 299 -20.77 4.40 2.96
C THR A 299 -19.98 3.16 3.40
N THR A 300 -18.74 3.01 2.90
CA THR A 300 -17.83 1.93 3.30
C THR A 300 -17.47 2.01 4.79
N TRP A 301 -17.25 3.21 5.33
CA TRP A 301 -16.99 3.41 6.76
C TRP A 301 -18.16 2.94 7.64
N ASN A 302 -19.39 3.35 7.29
CA ASN A 302 -20.60 2.90 8.00
C ASN A 302 -20.75 1.38 7.95
N LEU A 303 -20.43 0.77 6.80
CA LEU A 303 -20.42 -0.68 6.66
C LEU A 303 -19.40 -1.34 7.59
N ILE A 304 -18.15 -0.86 7.62
CA ILE A 304 -17.09 -1.40 8.50
C ILE A 304 -17.51 -1.31 9.97
N GLN A 305 -18.06 -0.16 10.40
CA GLN A 305 -18.57 0.00 11.77
C GLN A 305 -19.72 -0.96 12.08
N LYS A 306 -20.63 -1.21 11.11
CA LYS A 306 -21.77 -2.14 11.30
C LYS A 306 -21.32 -3.58 11.47
N VAL A 307 -20.28 -4.03 10.75
CA VAL A 307 -19.79 -5.42 10.77
C VAL A 307 -18.76 -5.70 11.87
N LYS A 308 -18.34 -4.68 12.61
CA LYS A 308 -17.40 -4.77 13.74
C LYS A 308 -17.87 -5.76 14.83
N LYS A 309 -19.18 -5.86 15.06
CA LYS A 309 -19.72 -6.68 16.16
C LYS A 309 -19.27 -8.14 15.98
N ASP A 310 -18.69 -8.71 17.03
CA ASP A 310 -18.19 -10.09 17.08
C ASP A 310 -17.04 -10.39 16.08
N ARG A 311 -16.34 -9.36 15.58
CA ARG A 311 -15.19 -9.49 14.67
C ARG A 311 -14.01 -8.65 15.12
N ALA A 312 -12.80 -9.12 14.85
CA ALA A 312 -11.57 -8.32 14.96
C ALA A 312 -11.22 -7.79 13.57
N ILE A 313 -11.29 -6.47 13.38
CA ILE A 313 -11.01 -5.82 12.08
C ILE A 313 -9.68 -5.09 12.19
N VAL A 314 -8.75 -5.42 11.28
CA VAL A 314 -7.44 -4.76 11.18
C VAL A 314 -7.41 -3.95 9.90
N LEU A 315 -7.34 -2.63 10.05
CA LEU A 315 -7.35 -1.67 8.97
C LEU A 315 -5.98 -1.04 8.81
N THR A 316 -5.37 -1.09 7.62
CA THR A 316 -4.24 -0.22 7.29
C THR A 316 -4.71 0.98 6.49
N THR A 317 -4.27 2.16 6.92
CA THR A 317 -4.58 3.40 6.21
C THR A 317 -3.44 4.39 6.35
N HIS A 318 -3.40 5.35 5.43
CA HIS A 318 -2.61 6.56 5.52
C HIS A 318 -3.50 7.81 5.64
N PHE A 319 -4.82 7.65 5.70
CA PHE A 319 -5.77 8.74 5.94
C PHE A 319 -6.09 8.83 7.43
N MET A 320 -5.71 9.95 8.04
CA MET A 320 -5.90 10.19 9.47
C MET A 320 -7.39 10.32 9.84
N ASP A 321 -8.20 11.01 9.02
CA ASP A 321 -9.67 11.03 9.16
C ASP A 321 -10.29 9.63 9.24
N GLU A 322 -9.81 8.69 8.43
CA GLU A 322 -10.31 7.31 8.42
C GLU A 322 -9.97 6.59 9.74
N ALA A 323 -8.74 6.75 10.21
CA ALA A 323 -8.29 6.16 11.46
C ALA A 323 -9.03 6.76 12.66
N ASP A 324 -9.29 8.06 12.67
CA ASP A 324 -9.98 8.77 13.75
C ASP A 324 -11.48 8.42 13.82
N ILE A 325 -12.15 8.22 12.68
CA ILE A 325 -13.58 7.87 12.62
C ILE A 325 -13.82 6.37 12.84
N LEU A 326 -12.96 5.51 12.30
CA LEU A 326 -13.17 4.05 12.37
C LEU A 326 -12.43 3.38 13.53
N GLY A 327 -11.28 3.89 13.92
CA GLY A 327 -10.38 3.21 14.84
C GLY A 327 -10.83 3.32 16.28
N ASP A 328 -11.14 2.18 16.90
CA ASP A 328 -11.24 2.12 18.36
C ASP A 328 -9.85 2.26 18.99
N ARG A 329 -8.85 1.67 18.31
CA ARG A 329 -7.44 1.77 18.66
C ARG A 329 -6.63 2.00 17.40
N ILE A 330 -5.68 2.92 17.51
CA ILE A 330 -4.78 3.32 16.43
C ILE A 330 -3.36 3.00 16.88
N ALA A 331 -2.61 2.30 16.04
CA ALA A 331 -1.17 2.17 16.15
C ALA A 331 -0.50 2.99 15.06
N ILE A 332 0.36 3.94 15.45
CA ILE A 332 1.13 4.75 14.51
C ILE A 332 2.46 4.05 14.26
N MET A 333 2.68 3.67 13.00
CA MET A 333 3.87 2.97 12.54
C MET A 333 4.73 3.90 11.70
N SER A 334 6.03 3.88 11.97
CA SER A 334 7.03 4.59 11.17
C SER A 334 8.31 3.77 11.11
N THR A 335 8.97 3.77 9.95
CA THR A 335 10.25 3.08 9.69
C THR A 335 10.32 1.62 10.20
N GLY A 336 9.22 0.88 10.09
CA GLY A 336 9.15 -0.53 10.48
C GLY A 336 8.80 -0.78 11.94
N VAL A 337 8.59 0.25 12.76
CA VAL A 337 8.36 0.16 14.21
C VAL A 337 7.04 0.84 14.59
N VAL A 338 6.31 0.27 15.55
CA VAL A 338 5.15 0.93 16.16
C VAL A 338 5.63 1.96 17.18
N ARG A 339 5.34 3.23 16.91
CA ARG A 339 5.78 4.40 17.68
C ARG A 339 4.86 4.74 18.83
N CYS A 340 3.57 4.48 18.70
CA CYS A 340 2.56 4.60 19.75
C CYS A 340 1.32 3.80 19.42
N CYS A 341 0.54 3.43 20.44
CA CYS A 341 -0.72 2.75 20.25
C CYS A 341 -1.72 3.09 21.35
N GLY A 342 -2.94 3.44 20.96
CA GLY A 342 -4.03 3.76 21.89
C GLY A 342 -5.27 4.24 21.13
N SER A 343 -6.31 4.61 21.88
CA SER A 343 -7.50 5.24 21.35
C SER A 343 -7.17 6.59 20.70
N PRO A 344 -7.98 7.05 19.71
CA PRO A 344 -7.76 8.36 19.09
C PRO A 344 -7.72 9.49 20.12
N LEU A 345 -8.56 9.41 21.15
CA LEU A 345 -8.61 10.38 22.25
C LEU A 345 -7.32 10.37 23.08
N PHE A 346 -6.84 9.19 23.46
CA PHE A 346 -5.58 9.05 24.20
C PHE A 346 -4.40 9.63 23.42
N LEU A 347 -4.29 9.31 22.13
CA LEU A 347 -3.22 9.83 21.28
C LEU A 347 -3.26 11.35 21.16
N LYS A 348 -4.46 11.93 21.00
CA LYS A 348 -4.65 13.39 20.96
C LYS A 348 -4.33 14.07 22.28
N GLN A 349 -4.70 13.48 23.42
CA GLN A 349 -4.38 14.04 24.73
C GLN A 349 -2.89 13.95 25.07
N LYS A 350 -2.26 12.81 24.76
CA LYS A 350 -0.87 12.54 25.13
C LYS A 350 0.14 13.20 24.21
N PHE A 351 -0.06 13.03 22.90
CA PHE A 351 0.87 13.50 21.88
C PHE A 351 0.36 14.75 21.18
N GLY A 352 -0.86 15.20 21.48
CA GLY A 352 -1.34 16.45 20.93
C GLY A 352 -0.54 17.65 21.40
N VAL A 353 -0.82 18.77 20.77
CA VAL A 353 -0.15 20.04 20.99
C VAL A 353 -1.05 21.05 21.69
N GLY A 354 -2.31 20.69 21.97
CA GLY A 354 -3.28 21.46 22.74
C GLY A 354 -4.67 21.55 22.08
N TYR A 355 -5.46 22.52 22.48
CA TYR A 355 -6.64 22.94 21.73
C TYR A 355 -6.25 24.01 20.71
N THR A 356 -6.89 24.01 19.56
CA THR A 356 -6.80 25.09 18.58
C THR A 356 -7.99 26.00 18.78
N PHE A 357 -7.73 27.23 19.22
CA PHE A 357 -8.75 28.26 19.40
C PHE A 357 -8.70 29.24 18.24
N VAL A 358 -9.77 29.32 17.47
CA VAL A 358 -9.87 30.18 16.28
C VAL A 358 -10.83 31.31 16.58
N VAL A 359 -10.39 32.55 16.34
CA VAL A 359 -11.20 33.76 16.41
C VAL A 359 -11.42 34.26 14.99
N SER A 360 -12.68 34.32 14.55
CA SER A 360 -13.07 34.83 13.22
C SER A 360 -13.52 36.29 13.32
N LEU A 361 -13.04 37.13 12.43
CA LEU A 361 -13.32 38.57 12.40
C LEU A 361 -14.39 38.93 11.36
N GLU A 362 -14.96 40.12 11.46
CA GLU A 362 -15.86 40.67 10.44
C GLU A 362 -15.13 40.90 9.10
N ALA A 363 -15.87 40.71 8.00
CA ALA A 363 -15.34 40.88 6.65
C ALA A 363 -14.78 42.30 6.45
N GLY A 364 -13.58 42.39 5.86
CA GLY A 364 -12.88 43.65 5.60
C GLY A 364 -11.90 44.09 6.70
N ILE A 365 -11.85 43.39 7.83
CA ILE A 365 -10.91 43.69 8.91
C ILE A 365 -9.64 42.86 8.75
N LYS A 366 -8.48 43.53 8.81
CA LYS A 366 -7.19 42.85 8.78
C LYS A 366 -6.86 42.31 10.19
N PRO A 367 -6.58 41.00 10.34
CA PRO A 367 -6.24 40.41 11.64
C PRO A 367 -5.10 41.12 12.36
N THR A 368 -4.13 41.67 11.63
CA THR A 368 -2.97 42.38 12.17
C THR A 368 -3.31 43.61 13.02
N VAL A 369 -4.48 44.23 12.80
CA VAL A 369 -4.90 45.42 13.55
C VAL A 369 -5.42 45.05 14.92
N VAL A 370 -6.23 43.99 14.98
CA VAL A 370 -6.92 43.56 16.20
C VAL A 370 -6.07 42.56 17.01
N LYS A 371 -5.07 41.96 16.37
CA LYS A 371 -4.19 40.93 16.96
C LYS A 371 -3.64 41.31 18.33
N ALA A 372 -3.11 42.52 18.52
CA ALA A 372 -2.48 42.90 19.79
C ALA A 372 -3.47 42.87 20.97
N GLU A 373 -4.73 43.26 20.74
CA GLU A 373 -5.77 43.25 21.77
C GLU A 373 -6.29 41.84 22.04
N VAL A 374 -6.41 40.99 21.01
CA VAL A 374 -6.80 39.58 21.16
C VAL A 374 -5.67 38.79 21.85
N ASP A 375 -4.41 39.01 21.45
CA ASP A 375 -3.22 38.42 22.07
C ASP A 375 -3.17 38.76 23.56
N ALA A 376 -3.43 40.03 23.91
CA ALA A 376 -3.45 40.46 25.30
C ALA A 376 -4.49 39.70 26.12
N ILE A 377 -5.69 39.43 25.59
CA ILE A 377 -6.73 38.70 26.32
C ILE A 377 -6.37 37.21 26.42
N VAL A 378 -6.00 36.59 25.30
CA VAL A 378 -5.75 35.14 25.24
C VAL A 378 -4.49 34.75 26.01
N MET A 379 -3.38 35.45 25.81
CA MET A 379 -2.10 35.12 26.44
C MET A 379 -2.02 35.55 27.92
N GLN A 380 -2.82 36.52 28.35
CA GLN A 380 -2.89 36.91 29.76
C GLN A 380 -3.77 35.95 30.58
N THR A 381 -4.81 35.38 29.96
CA THR A 381 -5.77 34.51 30.67
C THR A 381 -5.33 33.05 30.63
N VAL A 382 -4.68 32.61 29.56
CA VAL A 382 -4.22 31.23 29.38
C VAL A 382 -2.69 31.18 29.34
N GLU A 383 -2.08 30.69 30.42
CA GLU A 383 -0.63 30.52 30.48
C GLU A 383 -0.15 29.50 29.44
N GLY A 384 0.90 29.82 28.69
CA GLY A 384 1.44 28.95 27.65
C GLY A 384 0.66 28.95 26.33
N ALA A 385 -0.32 29.84 26.16
CA ALA A 385 -0.96 30.05 24.85
C ALA A 385 0.04 30.59 23.81
N SER A 386 -0.03 30.09 22.58
CA SER A 386 0.84 30.53 21.47
C SER A 386 0.04 30.77 20.19
N VAL A 387 0.49 31.69 19.34
CA VAL A 387 -0.18 31.97 18.06
C VAL A 387 0.27 30.94 17.03
N VAL A 388 -0.70 30.28 16.37
CA VAL A 388 -0.46 29.30 15.30
C VAL A 388 -0.52 29.95 13.93
N SER A 389 -1.56 30.74 13.67
CA SER A 389 -1.76 31.36 12.36
C SER A 389 -2.54 32.66 12.46
N VAL A 390 -2.27 33.56 11.52
CA VAL A 390 -2.94 34.85 11.38
C VAL A 390 -3.19 35.05 9.89
N ALA A 391 -4.35 34.62 9.40
CA ALA A 391 -4.65 34.61 7.97
C ALA A 391 -6.16 34.63 7.71
N GLY A 392 -6.57 35.14 6.54
CA GLY A 392 -7.95 34.97 6.06
C GLY A 392 -9.06 35.61 6.91
N GLY A 393 -8.74 36.61 7.75
CA GLY A 393 -9.72 37.18 8.69
C GLY A 393 -9.84 36.39 9.99
N GLU A 394 -8.94 35.43 10.23
CA GLU A 394 -8.94 34.59 11.43
C GLU A 394 -7.60 34.67 12.16
N ILE A 395 -7.66 34.47 13.48
CA ILE A 395 -6.50 34.34 14.36
C ILE A 395 -6.64 33.00 15.09
N ALA A 396 -5.67 32.12 14.90
CA ALA A 396 -5.62 30.82 15.55
C ALA A 396 -4.56 30.80 16.65
N TYR A 397 -4.96 30.35 17.83
CA TYR A 397 -4.14 30.14 19.00
C TYR A 397 -4.08 28.66 19.35
N ARG A 398 -2.97 28.26 19.96
CA ARG A 398 -2.78 26.95 20.57
C ARG A 398 -2.83 27.11 22.07
N LEU A 399 -3.82 26.48 22.69
CA LEU A 399 -4.07 26.51 24.12
C LEU A 399 -3.65 25.17 24.74
N PRO A 400 -2.86 25.14 25.82
CA PRO A 400 -2.44 23.89 26.44
C PRO A 400 -3.60 23.15 27.11
N PHE A 401 -3.53 21.81 27.14
CA PHE A 401 -4.55 20.96 27.78
C PHE A 401 -4.67 21.20 29.30
N THR A 402 -3.59 21.62 29.95
CA THR A 402 -3.52 21.85 31.41
C THR A 402 -4.37 23.04 31.86
N GLU A 403 -4.50 24.07 31.02
CA GLU A 403 -5.19 25.33 31.33
C GLU A 403 -6.66 25.35 30.90
N THR A 404 -7.28 24.17 30.75
CA THR A 404 -8.71 24.07 30.35
C THR A 404 -9.64 24.80 31.33
N GLN A 405 -9.23 24.97 32.60
CA GLN A 405 -9.99 25.69 33.62
C GLN A 405 -10.07 27.19 33.37
N SER A 406 -9.10 27.76 32.63
CA SER A 406 -8.98 29.19 32.35
C SER A 406 -9.75 29.61 31.09
N PHE A 407 -10.34 28.65 30.37
CA PHE A 407 -11.08 28.92 29.12
C PHE A 407 -12.36 29.74 29.34
N PRO A 408 -13.21 29.48 30.35
CA PRO A 408 -14.41 30.29 30.58
C PRO A 408 -14.10 31.77 30.76
N ASP A 409 -13.09 32.09 31.58
CA ASP A 409 -12.67 33.47 31.86
C ASP A 409 -12.15 34.16 30.58
N MET A 410 -11.40 33.43 29.75
CA MET A 410 -10.91 33.92 28.46
C MET A 410 -12.08 34.24 27.51
N LEU A 411 -13.07 33.34 27.44
CA LEU A 411 -14.24 33.51 26.57
C LEU A 411 -15.12 34.68 27.03
N GLU A 412 -15.32 34.84 28.34
CA GLU A 412 -16.08 35.96 28.90
C GLU A 412 -15.39 37.30 28.62
N ALA A 413 -14.05 37.36 28.75
CA ALA A 413 -13.27 38.55 28.42
C ALA A 413 -13.33 38.92 26.93
N LEU A 414 -13.36 37.92 26.03
CA LEU A 414 -13.54 38.13 24.60
C LEU A 414 -14.97 38.56 24.26
N ASP A 415 -15.99 38.00 24.90
CA ASP A 415 -17.38 38.40 24.68
C ASP A 415 -17.65 39.84 25.13
N ALA A 416 -17.04 40.28 26.23
CA ALA A 416 -17.14 41.65 26.71
C ALA A 416 -16.62 42.68 25.68
N LYS A 417 -15.58 42.32 24.92
CA LYS A 417 -14.96 43.18 23.89
C LYS A 417 -15.33 42.80 22.46
N LYS A 418 -16.28 41.87 22.27
CA LYS A 418 -16.61 41.30 20.95
C LYS A 418 -16.99 42.34 19.90
N LYS A 419 -17.76 43.35 20.29
CA LYS A 419 -18.20 44.45 19.41
C LYS A 419 -17.06 45.39 19.03
N ASP A 420 -16.18 45.68 19.99
CA ASP A 420 -15.05 46.59 19.80
C ASP A 420 -13.98 45.95 18.91
N LEU A 421 -13.74 44.64 19.13
CA LEU A 421 -12.79 43.82 18.37
C LEU A 421 -13.37 43.30 17.04
N ARG A 422 -14.67 43.54 16.77
CA ARG A 422 -15.35 43.14 15.54
C ARG A 422 -15.22 41.64 15.24
N ILE A 423 -15.40 40.83 16.28
CA ILE A 423 -15.33 39.37 16.21
C ILE A 423 -16.71 38.83 15.82
N THR A 424 -16.78 38.05 14.74
CA THR A 424 -18.01 37.37 14.31
C THR A 424 -18.30 36.17 15.21
N GLY A 425 -17.27 35.38 15.49
CA GLY A 425 -17.36 34.21 16.35
C GLY A 425 -15.99 33.66 16.70
N TYR A 426 -15.99 32.67 17.59
CA TYR A 426 -14.80 31.92 17.94
C TYR A 426 -15.16 30.44 18.10
N GLY A 427 -14.18 29.56 17.92
CA GLY A 427 -14.34 28.11 18.03
C GLY A 427 -13.13 27.47 18.69
N VAL A 428 -13.38 26.47 19.54
CA VAL A 428 -12.33 25.63 20.13
C VAL A 428 -12.41 24.25 19.47
N SER A 429 -11.32 23.80 18.86
CA SER A 429 -11.18 22.44 18.33
C SER A 429 -10.05 21.70 19.04
N VAL A 430 -10.15 20.37 19.08
CA VAL A 430 -9.09 19.51 19.61
C VAL A 430 -7.99 19.34 18.55
N THR A 431 -6.74 19.14 18.97
CA THR A 431 -5.65 18.68 18.08
C THR A 431 -6.15 17.53 17.20
N THR A 432 -5.92 17.62 15.90
CA THR A 432 -6.32 16.56 14.97
C THR A 432 -5.30 15.41 14.95
N LEU A 433 -5.68 14.25 14.44
CA LEU A 433 -4.75 13.12 14.41
C LEU A 433 -3.58 13.37 13.44
N GLU A 434 -3.77 14.22 12.42
CA GLU A 434 -2.71 14.71 11.54
C GLU A 434 -1.64 15.45 12.33
N GLU A 435 -2.01 16.37 13.22
CA GLU A 435 -1.06 17.13 14.03
C GLU A 435 -0.28 16.22 15.00
N VAL A 436 -0.97 15.23 15.59
CA VAL A 436 -0.32 14.19 16.40
C VAL A 436 0.70 13.41 15.56
N PHE A 437 0.32 13.00 14.35
CA PHE A 437 1.20 12.26 13.45
C PHE A 437 2.42 13.08 13.04
N MET A 438 2.25 14.37 12.74
CA MET A 438 3.33 15.29 12.39
C MET A 438 4.32 15.43 13.55
N LYS A 439 3.83 15.67 14.76
CA LYS A 439 4.67 15.79 15.95
C LYS A 439 5.47 14.51 16.22
N ILE A 440 4.83 13.36 16.15
CA ILE A 440 5.50 12.05 16.31
C ILE A 440 6.56 11.87 15.23
N GLY A 441 6.27 12.21 13.98
CA GLY A 441 7.25 12.15 12.91
C GLY A 441 8.43 13.09 13.10
N GLU A 442 8.21 14.29 13.65
CA GLU A 442 9.28 15.23 14.01
C GLU A 442 10.13 14.74 15.18
N ASP A 443 9.49 14.25 16.25
CA ASP A 443 10.15 13.74 17.46
C ASP A 443 11.07 12.55 17.14
N PHE A 444 10.69 11.74 16.15
CA PHE A 444 11.44 10.57 15.72
C PHE A 444 12.31 10.79 14.47
N GLY A 445 12.35 12.02 13.93
CA GLY A 445 13.21 12.40 12.80
C GLY A 445 12.80 11.81 11.45
N ASP A 446 11.54 11.41 11.32
CA ASP A 446 10.94 10.89 10.09
C ASP A 446 10.34 12.01 9.21
N ILE A 447 10.17 13.22 9.76
CA ILE A 447 9.62 14.40 9.08
C ILE A 447 10.56 15.60 9.27
N ASP A 448 10.82 16.34 8.20
CA ASP A 448 11.61 17.57 8.23
C ASP A 448 10.86 18.72 8.94
N LYS A 449 11.50 19.34 9.93
CA LYS A 449 10.93 20.42 10.76
C LYS A 449 10.57 21.70 10.02
N GLU A 450 11.20 21.97 8.86
CA GLU A 450 10.98 23.21 8.09
C GLU A 450 9.96 23.04 6.96
N THR A 451 9.80 21.83 6.43
CA THR A 451 8.98 21.56 5.24
C THR A 451 7.77 20.66 5.52
N GLY A 452 7.72 19.97 6.66
CA GLY A 452 6.68 18.99 6.98
C GLY A 452 6.67 17.78 6.03
N THR A 453 7.75 17.58 5.27
CA THR A 453 7.87 16.48 4.30
C THR A 453 8.45 15.24 4.98
N VAL A 454 7.92 14.07 4.64
CA VAL A 454 8.47 12.79 5.07
C VAL A 454 9.88 12.63 4.50
N LEU A 455 10.87 12.47 5.38
CA LEU A 455 12.25 12.27 5.01
C LEU A 455 12.42 10.89 4.36
N PRO A 456 13.12 10.79 3.21
CA PRO A 456 13.45 9.49 2.65
C PRO A 456 14.39 8.75 3.62
N ASN A 457 14.09 7.47 3.87
CA ASN A 457 14.85 6.56 4.72
C ASN A 457 16.37 6.81 4.64
N ARG A 458 16.98 7.15 5.79
CA ARG A 458 18.45 7.27 5.93
C ARG A 458 19.22 5.95 5.70
N THR A 459 18.55 4.85 5.38
CA THR A 459 19.17 3.55 5.07
C THR A 459 19.56 3.34 3.61
N SER A 460 19.46 4.33 2.72
CA SER A 460 19.88 4.18 1.32
C SER A 460 20.67 5.35 0.73
N ILE A 461 21.68 5.87 1.43
CA ILE A 461 22.72 6.71 0.81
C ILE A 461 24.11 6.25 1.25
N LEU A 462 24.56 5.12 0.73
CA LEU A 462 25.99 4.88 0.50
C LEU A 462 26.33 5.37 -0.91
N LYS A 463 26.61 6.68 -1.02
CA LYS A 463 27.54 7.20 -2.02
C LYS A 463 28.71 7.85 -1.28
N GLN A 464 29.60 7.02 -0.74
CA GLN A 464 30.99 7.41 -0.55
C GLN A 464 31.85 6.51 -1.42
N GLY A 465 32.48 7.12 -2.42
CA GLY A 465 33.42 6.45 -3.30
C GLY A 465 33.43 7.06 -4.68
N PHE A 466 33.80 8.34 -4.79
CA PHE A 466 34.57 8.94 -5.89
C PHE A 466 34.51 10.48 -5.77
N ALA A 467 35.39 11.05 -4.94
CA ALA A 467 35.93 12.41 -5.11
C ALA A 467 36.93 12.70 -3.99
N ARG A 468 38.19 12.27 -4.17
CA ARG A 468 39.33 12.90 -3.50
C ARG A 468 40.45 13.04 -4.51
N LYS A 469 41.03 14.25 -4.55
CA LYS A 469 41.93 14.86 -5.54
C LYS A 469 41.13 15.51 -6.67
N THR A 470 40.99 16.83 -6.70
CA THR A 470 42.09 17.78 -6.81
C THR A 470 41.86 19.07 -6.02
N SER A 471 42.88 19.46 -5.25
CA SER A 471 43.10 20.82 -4.77
C SER A 471 43.86 21.59 -5.83
N HIS A 472 43.34 22.74 -6.27
CA HIS A 472 44.06 23.99 -6.57
C HIS A 472 43.17 24.92 -7.40
N ALA A 473 42.69 25.98 -6.77
CA ALA A 473 42.91 27.38 -7.17
C ALA A 473 41.82 28.25 -6.53
N SER A 474 42.25 28.98 -5.50
CA SER A 474 41.63 30.19 -4.99
C SER A 474 41.35 31.18 -6.11
N SER A 475 40.16 31.81 -6.11
CA SER A 475 40.01 33.26 -5.95
C SER A 475 38.62 33.77 -6.39
N ILE A 476 38.03 34.59 -5.50
CA ILE A 476 37.21 35.78 -5.80
C ILE A 476 35.67 35.64 -5.90
N GLN A 477 35.07 36.24 -4.85
CA GLN A 477 33.92 37.15 -4.77
C GLN A 477 32.57 36.67 -4.20
N GLU A 478 32.30 37.26 -3.03
CA GLU A 478 31.05 37.42 -2.31
C GLU A 478 29.92 37.97 -3.18
N ARG A 479 28.69 37.46 -2.98
CA ARG A 479 27.57 38.24 -2.41
C ARG A 479 26.26 37.43 -2.32
N GLU A 480 25.82 37.29 -1.08
CA GLU A 480 24.47 37.49 -0.55
C GLU A 480 23.23 37.16 -1.40
N THR A 481 22.52 36.15 -0.89
CA THR A 481 21.06 36.04 -0.70
C THR A 481 20.18 37.24 -1.06
N ALA A 482 19.12 36.98 -1.83
CA ALA A 482 17.90 37.80 -1.86
C ALA A 482 16.64 36.89 -2.02
N PRO A 483 15.46 37.33 -1.52
CA PRO A 483 14.39 36.45 -1.08
C PRO A 483 13.28 36.20 -2.13
N LEU A 484 12.53 35.11 -1.94
CA LEU A 484 11.28 34.82 -2.63
C LEU A 484 10.18 35.78 -2.16
N ARG A 485 9.66 36.60 -3.08
CA ARG A 485 8.52 37.51 -2.85
C ARG A 485 7.26 36.94 -3.48
N THR A 486 6.28 36.68 -2.63
CA THR A 486 4.90 36.29 -2.91
C THR A 486 4.20 37.41 -3.70
N TYR A 487 3.52 37.05 -4.80
CA TYR A 487 2.66 37.98 -5.53
C TYR A 487 1.35 38.21 -4.77
N VAL A 488 1.04 39.48 -4.52
CA VAL A 488 -0.23 40.01 -4.01
C VAL A 488 -0.91 40.74 -5.15
N HIS A 489 -2.17 40.41 -5.44
CA HIS A 489 -3.05 41.22 -6.29
C HIS A 489 -3.37 42.55 -5.59
N PRO A 490 -3.35 43.70 -6.30
CA PRO A 490 -4.06 44.89 -5.85
C PRO A 490 -5.31 45.14 -6.72
N GLU A 491 -6.42 45.38 -6.02
CA GLU A 491 -7.60 46.09 -6.50
C GLU A 491 -7.46 47.62 -6.32
N ASN A 492 -8.31 48.36 -7.04
CA ASN A 492 -8.79 49.75 -6.86
C ASN A 492 -7.95 50.86 -7.55
N GLY A 493 -8.54 51.88 -8.21
CA GLY A 493 -9.93 52.26 -8.42
C GLY A 493 -10.04 53.61 -9.18
N ALA A 494 -11.21 53.84 -9.77
CA ALA A 494 -11.92 55.11 -10.09
C ALA A 494 -11.19 56.36 -10.65
N THR A 495 -11.68 56.86 -11.80
CA THR A 495 -12.01 58.29 -12.03
C THR A 495 -13.04 58.47 -13.16
N ASP A 496 -13.96 59.40 -12.95
CA ASP A 496 -15.11 59.82 -13.77
C ASP A 496 -14.80 60.30 -15.20
N ALA A 497 -15.77 60.10 -16.11
CA ALA A 497 -16.60 61.17 -16.72
C ALA A 497 -16.95 60.97 -18.22
N LYS A 498 -18.27 61.12 -18.48
CA LYS A 498 -18.98 61.55 -19.71
C LYS A 498 -19.63 60.50 -20.62
N GLU A 499 -20.95 60.59 -20.61
CA GLU A 499 -21.91 60.15 -21.61
C GLU A 499 -21.63 60.74 -23.00
N GLY A 500 -21.97 59.98 -24.03
CA GLY A 500 -22.05 60.41 -25.42
C GLY A 500 -22.43 59.24 -26.32
N GLU A 501 -23.67 59.25 -26.81
CA GLU A 501 -24.31 58.24 -27.64
C GLU A 501 -23.53 57.86 -28.93
N GLY A 502 -23.68 56.61 -29.36
CA GLY A 502 -23.77 56.29 -30.79
C GLY A 502 -22.86 55.20 -31.34
N VAL A 503 -23.51 54.20 -31.95
CA VAL A 503 -23.06 53.38 -33.09
C VAL A 503 -22.45 52.00 -32.79
N ALA A 504 -23.16 50.98 -33.26
CA ALA A 504 -22.83 49.56 -33.25
C ALA A 504 -21.48 49.22 -33.91
N LYS A 505 -20.73 48.26 -33.35
CA LYS A 505 -19.74 47.43 -34.06
C LYS A 505 -19.37 46.14 -33.30
N SER A 506 -19.73 45.02 -33.92
CA SER A 506 -19.09 43.69 -33.88
C SER A 506 -18.10 43.35 -32.74
N HIS A 507 -18.53 42.46 -31.84
CA HIS A 507 -17.64 41.65 -30.99
C HIS A 507 -16.69 40.82 -31.87
N SER A 508 -15.39 41.06 -31.73
CA SER A 508 -14.36 40.31 -32.44
C SER A 508 -13.82 39.20 -31.55
N LYS A 509 -13.75 37.99 -32.12
CA LYS A 509 -13.21 36.71 -31.60
C LYS A 509 -11.78 36.75 -31.01
N LYS A 510 -11.15 37.91 -30.87
CA LYS A 510 -9.74 38.06 -30.48
C LYS A 510 -9.49 38.01 -28.97
N ASP A 511 -10.48 38.37 -28.15
CA ASP A 511 -10.25 38.55 -26.70
C ASP A 511 -10.32 37.21 -25.91
N GLU A 512 -10.98 36.18 -26.45
CA GLU A 512 -11.01 34.83 -25.85
C GLU A 512 -9.71 34.06 -26.10
N ASP A 513 -9.09 34.20 -27.27
CA ASP A 513 -7.78 33.59 -27.59
C ASP A 513 -6.63 34.20 -26.78
N GLU A 514 -6.73 35.48 -26.42
CA GLU A 514 -5.74 36.18 -25.58
C GLU A 514 -5.79 35.73 -24.10
N SER A 515 -6.92 35.17 -23.67
CA SER A 515 -7.12 34.66 -22.31
C SER A 515 -6.60 33.22 -22.16
N LEU A 516 -6.76 32.37 -23.19
CA LEU A 516 -6.23 31.00 -23.20
C LEU A 516 -4.70 30.96 -23.31
N SER A 517 -4.10 31.89 -24.06
CA SER A 517 -2.64 32.00 -24.21
C SER A 517 -1.91 32.41 -22.92
N ARG A 518 -2.59 33.07 -21.98
CA ARG A 518 -2.04 33.42 -20.66
C ARG A 518 -2.03 32.26 -19.66
N ILE A 519 -2.94 31.29 -19.80
CA ILE A 519 -3.01 30.11 -18.91
C ILE A 519 -1.84 29.14 -19.18
N PHE A 520 -1.36 29.08 -20.42
CA PHE A 520 -0.22 28.24 -20.81
C PHE A 520 1.14 28.98 -20.76
N ALA A 521 1.20 30.18 -20.18
CA ALA A 521 2.40 31.01 -20.12
C ALA A 521 3.35 30.62 -18.96
N GLN A 522 3.60 29.32 -18.74
CA GLN A 522 4.83 28.91 -18.08
C GLN A 522 5.87 28.69 -19.17
N PRO A 523 6.85 29.60 -19.34
CA PRO A 523 7.91 29.39 -20.31
C PRO A 523 8.81 28.27 -19.77
N THR A 524 8.61 27.04 -20.23
CA THR A 524 9.66 26.02 -20.17
C THR A 524 10.87 26.60 -20.92
N PHE A 525 11.91 26.91 -20.15
CA PHE A 525 13.00 27.87 -20.37
C PHE A 525 13.72 27.91 -21.74
N ARG A 526 13.40 27.09 -22.75
CA ARG A 526 14.20 27.00 -24.00
C ARG A 526 13.49 26.63 -25.31
N LEU A 527 12.16 26.63 -25.40
CA LEU A 527 11.50 26.18 -26.64
C LEU A 527 11.02 27.31 -27.57
N GLN A 528 11.21 28.58 -27.20
CA GLN A 528 10.52 29.67 -27.89
C GLN A 528 11.17 30.12 -29.21
N ASP A 529 12.39 29.70 -29.53
CA ASP A 529 13.12 30.11 -30.76
C ASP A 529 13.87 28.95 -31.47
N GLN A 530 13.38 27.70 -31.37
CA GLN A 530 14.00 26.59 -32.10
C GLN A 530 13.17 26.20 -33.32
N LYS A 531 13.84 26.03 -34.47
CA LYS A 531 13.23 25.47 -35.68
C LYS A 531 12.71 24.07 -35.38
N GLU A 532 11.53 23.72 -35.88
CA GLU A 532 10.88 22.41 -35.63
C GLU A 532 11.80 21.22 -35.91
N CYS A 533 12.68 21.33 -36.91
CA CYS A 533 13.69 20.32 -37.24
C CYS A 533 14.71 20.07 -36.11
N ASP A 534 15.15 21.12 -35.41
CA ASP A 534 16.15 20.99 -34.34
C ASP A 534 15.53 20.30 -33.11
N VAL A 535 14.25 20.56 -32.85
CA VAL A 535 13.46 19.88 -31.82
C VAL A 535 13.23 18.41 -32.18
N LEU A 536 12.97 18.09 -33.45
CA LEU A 536 12.86 16.70 -33.90
C LEU A 536 14.18 15.93 -33.75
N ILE A 537 15.31 16.55 -34.10
CA ILE A 537 16.63 15.92 -33.96
C ILE A 537 16.97 15.67 -32.48
N THR A 538 16.69 16.64 -31.60
CA THR A 538 16.93 16.49 -30.17
C THR A 538 16.02 15.42 -29.55
N HIS A 539 14.74 15.32 -29.96
CA HIS A 539 13.86 14.23 -29.54
C HIS A 539 14.34 12.86 -30.04
N CYS A 540 14.75 12.74 -31.30
CA CYS A 540 15.33 11.50 -31.83
C CYS A 540 16.58 11.10 -31.04
N TRP A 541 17.46 12.05 -30.73
CA TRP A 541 18.66 11.81 -29.92
C TRP A 541 18.29 11.38 -28.49
N ALA A 542 17.30 12.01 -27.86
CA ALA A 542 16.83 11.63 -26.53
C ALA A 542 16.22 10.22 -26.50
N ILE A 543 15.46 9.84 -27.52
CA ILE A 543 14.92 8.48 -27.66
C ILE A 543 16.05 7.46 -27.84
N MET A 544 17.06 7.78 -28.67
CA MET A 544 18.24 6.93 -28.87
C MET A 544 19.07 6.81 -27.60
N TYR A 545 19.24 7.91 -26.86
CA TYR A 545 19.93 7.93 -25.57
C TYR A 545 19.19 7.08 -24.52
N LYS A 546 17.86 7.19 -24.45
CA LYS A 546 17.02 6.32 -23.61
C LYS A 546 17.19 4.84 -23.99
N ARG A 547 17.10 4.51 -25.28
CA ARG A 547 17.30 3.13 -25.78
C ARG A 547 18.69 2.60 -25.46
N PHE A 548 19.72 3.42 -25.62
CA PHE A 548 21.10 3.06 -25.31
C PHE A 548 21.27 2.69 -23.83
N TRP A 549 20.82 3.55 -22.91
CA TRP A 549 20.89 3.26 -21.48
C TRP A 549 20.02 2.08 -21.06
N TRP A 550 18.87 1.88 -21.69
CA TRP A 550 18.03 0.72 -21.44
C TRP A 550 18.74 -0.57 -21.88
N SER A 551 19.35 -0.57 -23.06
CA SER A 551 20.16 -1.69 -23.57
C SER A 551 21.37 -1.99 -22.66
N LEU A 552 22.07 -0.96 -22.16
CA LEU A 552 23.25 -1.15 -21.30
C LEU A 552 22.91 -1.69 -19.91
N ARG A 553 21.75 -1.31 -19.35
CA ARG A 553 21.33 -1.71 -17.99
C ARG A 553 20.65 -3.07 -17.97
N ASP A 554 20.07 -3.50 -19.09
CA ASP A 554 19.41 -4.80 -19.20
C ASP A 554 20.35 -5.87 -19.78
N ALA A 555 21.30 -6.31 -18.95
CA ALA A 555 22.26 -7.35 -19.30
C ALA A 555 21.58 -8.68 -19.69
N ARG A 556 20.35 -8.95 -19.19
CA ARG A 556 19.57 -10.13 -19.56
C ARG A 556 19.08 -10.01 -20.99
N ALA A 557 18.51 -8.85 -21.37
CA ALA A 557 18.09 -8.61 -22.75
C ALA A 557 19.26 -8.68 -23.74
N MET A 558 20.43 -8.11 -23.39
CA MET A 558 21.66 -8.21 -24.20
C MET A 558 22.07 -9.67 -24.45
N LEU A 559 22.00 -10.52 -23.43
CA LEU A 559 22.34 -11.94 -23.54
C LEU A 559 21.40 -12.68 -24.51
N PHE A 560 20.09 -12.44 -24.43
CA PHE A 560 19.13 -13.11 -25.32
C PHE A 560 19.10 -12.53 -26.74
N VAL A 561 19.36 -11.24 -26.92
CA VAL A 561 19.27 -10.57 -28.23
C VAL A 561 20.57 -10.69 -29.03
N ILE A 562 21.73 -10.72 -28.37
CA ILE A 562 23.04 -10.74 -29.05
C ILE A 562 23.71 -12.10 -28.89
N VAL A 563 23.89 -12.57 -27.65
CA VAL A 563 24.67 -13.79 -27.38
C VAL A 563 23.97 -15.02 -27.94
N LEU A 564 22.65 -15.15 -27.75
CA LEU A 564 21.91 -16.33 -28.23
C LEU A 564 21.94 -16.47 -29.78
N PRO A 565 21.68 -15.43 -30.59
CA PRO A 565 21.86 -15.53 -32.04
C PRO A 565 23.29 -15.84 -32.46
N CYS A 566 24.30 -15.25 -31.82
CA CYS A 566 25.70 -15.58 -32.08
C CYS A 566 26.04 -17.04 -31.76
N LEU A 567 25.46 -17.59 -30.69
CA LEU A 567 25.65 -18.98 -30.29
C LEU A 567 24.94 -19.93 -31.28
N LEU A 568 23.74 -19.56 -31.75
CA LEU A 568 23.01 -20.29 -32.78
C LEU A 568 23.73 -20.28 -34.13
N THR A 569 24.33 -19.15 -34.54
CA THR A 569 25.12 -19.09 -35.78
C THR A 569 26.41 -19.89 -35.65
N ALA A 570 27.10 -19.83 -34.50
CA ALA A 570 28.27 -20.67 -34.23
C ALA A 570 27.91 -22.16 -34.26
N LEU A 571 26.78 -22.54 -33.67
CA LEU A 571 26.28 -23.92 -33.72
C LEU A 571 25.95 -24.36 -35.16
N ASN A 572 25.35 -23.47 -35.96
CA ASN A 572 25.08 -23.74 -37.38
C ASN A 572 26.36 -23.95 -38.19
N PHE A 573 27.38 -23.09 -38.02
CA PHE A 573 28.69 -23.28 -38.62
C PHE A 573 29.35 -24.60 -38.19
N GLY A 574 29.20 -24.98 -36.91
CA GLY A 574 29.67 -26.27 -36.40
C GLY A 574 28.99 -27.46 -37.09
N VAL A 575 27.68 -27.39 -37.29
CA VAL A 575 26.91 -28.44 -37.99
C VAL A 575 27.30 -28.54 -39.46
N GLN A 576 27.49 -27.41 -40.16
CA GLN A 576 27.94 -27.38 -41.56
C GLN A 576 29.33 -27.99 -41.74
N ASN A 577 30.26 -27.69 -40.83
CA ASN A 577 31.60 -28.29 -40.84
C ASN A 577 31.57 -29.81 -40.59
N LEU A 578 30.61 -30.29 -39.79
CA LEU A 578 30.40 -31.72 -39.59
C LEU A 578 29.83 -32.42 -40.83
N GLN A 579 28.95 -31.75 -41.59
CA GLN A 579 28.42 -32.28 -42.85
C GLN A 579 29.48 -32.35 -43.95
N LEU A 580 30.36 -31.34 -44.06
CA LEU A 580 31.47 -31.34 -45.01
C LEU A 580 32.51 -32.43 -44.74
N ALA A 581 32.58 -32.96 -43.52
CA ALA A 581 33.47 -34.08 -43.18
C ALA A 581 32.91 -35.46 -43.57
N ILE A 582 31.65 -35.55 -44.00
CA ILE A 582 30.96 -36.81 -44.35
C ILE A 582 30.97 -37.06 -45.88
N ASP A 583 31.38 -36.08 -46.69
CA ASP A 583 31.64 -36.30 -48.11
C ASP A 583 32.97 -37.06 -48.29
N TYR A 584 32.82 -38.37 -48.52
CA TYR A 584 33.76 -39.45 -48.84
C TYR A 584 35.26 -39.11 -48.98
N PRO A 585 36.16 -39.89 -48.34
CA PRO A 585 37.56 -39.90 -48.76
C PRO A 585 37.64 -40.45 -50.18
N ASN A 586 38.30 -39.74 -51.07
CA ASN A 586 38.69 -40.24 -52.38
C ASN A 586 39.40 -41.60 -52.24
N LEU A 587 38.74 -42.66 -52.68
CA LEU A 587 39.30 -43.76 -53.47
C LEU A 587 38.19 -44.42 -54.28
#